data_AF-A0A7C6J0T7-F1
#
_entry.id   AF-A0A7C6J0T7-F1
#
_cell.length_a   1.000
_cell.length_b   1.000
_cell.length_c   1.000
_cell.angle_alpha   90.00
_cell.angle_beta   90.00
_cell.angle_gamma   90.00
#
_symmetry.space_group_name_H-M   'P 1'
#
loop_
_entity.id
_entity.type
_entity.pdbx_description
1 polymer ?
#
loop_
_entity_poly.entity_id
_entity_poly.type
_entity_poly.pdbx_seq_one_letter_code
_entity_poly.pdbx_strand_id
1 'polypeptide(L)'
;MENSNLNRQRELEEALARKEQELKKLETRVNELESKLLNKGANTDDLLKYYLNKYDSYYDEIIQLCEEERAQSKKKLEKEIEELQKAKSEAENLLKKNEVHQQNIEKLTNQNTEVKNKITAAMDQKNQAVDEFLKDINQMNFETDQMYLNVLSQFNDAINSRISFDELFEHLDLYQTYLETKGFDKAQEIKKCHEKLKESQTEIDQEIEKLEDKLESLKVQIEQEKTQLIDTNIFDIEDQLFNKQSTYQDFDKQSDKICNKFAGLKNRHHNNFKDVLYKLKLYNYAPAEIGREFEKLLDLFVQELNMVDGDDYELRQREIASLKERIDQIEKEKVELPALEEELKELQSTYSKAHAEITEMERYIAKCNPLIEPSSRYYEWYVSLKALQDKMNRLAEEKEEQTNYIKELYRERKKLVYDPFAKDSLKSLDEKILSEEAKLQTIMTSIDDTMTVWKTIDNNPEQARFKSIINQKTKFEDRLPVLYQSLNELKQVIDEKYNKVTEIKERVVTLDRLYEEIGNLENEDNN
;
A
#
# COMPACT_ATOMS: atom_id res chain seq x y z
N MET A 1 -5.66 16.08 -74.81
CA MET A 1 -5.64 15.10 -73.70
C MET A 1 -7.04 14.54 -73.40
N GLU A 2 -8.12 15.34 -73.48
CA GLU A 2 -9.50 14.86 -73.24
C GLU A 2 -9.99 13.79 -74.22
N ASN A 3 -9.72 13.89 -75.54
CA ASN A 3 -10.13 12.87 -76.52
C ASN A 3 -9.47 11.49 -76.31
N SER A 4 -8.31 11.43 -75.65
CA SER A 4 -7.60 10.16 -75.39
C SER A 4 -8.20 9.40 -74.21
N ASN A 5 -8.71 10.11 -73.20
CA ASN A 5 -9.39 9.49 -72.06
C ASN A 5 -10.80 9.04 -72.46
N LEU A 6 -11.49 9.80 -73.32
CA LEU A 6 -12.81 9.43 -73.83
C LEU A 6 -12.76 8.14 -74.68
N ASN A 7 -11.74 8.00 -75.54
CA ASN A 7 -11.54 6.78 -76.33
C ASN A 7 -11.22 5.57 -75.46
N ARG A 8 -10.36 5.73 -74.44
CA ARG A 8 -9.99 4.65 -73.52
C ARG A 8 -11.19 4.19 -72.66
N GLN A 9 -12.04 5.11 -72.25
CA GLN A 9 -13.27 4.81 -71.53
C GLN A 9 -14.27 4.06 -72.41
N ARG A 10 -14.41 4.47 -73.68
CA ARG A 10 -15.26 3.79 -74.66
C ARG A 10 -14.76 2.38 -75.01
N GLU A 11 -13.44 2.19 -75.11
CA GLU A 11 -12.82 0.87 -75.29
C GLU A 11 -13.05 -0.06 -74.09
N LEU A 12 -12.99 0.48 -72.86
CA LEU A 12 -13.31 -0.25 -71.63
C LEU A 12 -14.79 -0.65 -71.58
N GLU A 13 -15.70 0.26 -71.93
CA GLU A 13 -17.14 -0.02 -72.00
C GLU A 13 -17.48 -1.07 -73.07
N GLU A 14 -16.84 -1.01 -74.24
CA GLU A 14 -16.99 -2.04 -75.28
C GLU A 14 -16.42 -3.40 -74.85
N ALA A 15 -15.30 -3.42 -74.12
CA ALA A 15 -14.75 -4.65 -73.56
C ALA A 15 -15.65 -5.25 -72.48
N LEU A 16 -16.26 -4.41 -71.63
CA LEU A 16 -17.21 -4.82 -70.59
C LEU A 16 -18.48 -5.40 -71.22
N ALA A 17 -19.05 -4.72 -72.22
CA ALA A 17 -20.22 -5.21 -72.95
C ALA A 17 -19.95 -6.54 -73.69
N ARG A 18 -18.75 -6.73 -74.23
CA ARG A 18 -18.34 -8.03 -74.81
C ARG A 18 -18.24 -9.12 -73.75
N LYS A 19 -17.68 -8.80 -72.58
CA LYS A 19 -17.59 -9.74 -71.46
C LYS A 19 -18.98 -10.11 -70.92
N GLU A 20 -19.89 -9.15 -70.78
CA GLU A 20 -21.28 -9.40 -70.40
C GLU A 20 -22.03 -10.26 -71.43
N GLN A 21 -21.79 -10.07 -72.73
CA GLN A 21 -22.36 -10.93 -73.77
C GLN A 21 -21.78 -12.35 -73.74
N GLU A 22 -20.47 -12.51 -73.50
CA GLU A 22 -19.86 -13.83 -73.30
C GLU A 22 -20.44 -14.52 -72.07
N LEU A 23 -20.64 -13.78 -70.97
CA LEU A 23 -21.21 -14.28 -69.72
C LEU A 23 -22.66 -14.74 -69.92
N LYS A 24 -23.50 -13.94 -70.60
CA LYS A 24 -24.86 -14.35 -70.99
C LYS A 24 -24.88 -15.59 -71.90
N LYS A 25 -23.96 -15.70 -72.85
CA LYS A 25 -23.86 -16.89 -73.72
C LYS A 25 -23.44 -18.12 -72.92
N LEU A 26 -22.53 -17.96 -71.95
CA LEU A 26 -22.13 -19.02 -71.03
C LEU A 26 -23.28 -19.42 -70.10
N GLU A 27 -24.00 -18.48 -69.49
CA GLU A 27 -25.21 -18.74 -68.68
C GLU A 27 -26.27 -19.49 -69.49
N THR A 28 -26.52 -19.07 -70.73
CA THR A 28 -27.48 -19.74 -71.62
C THR A 28 -27.01 -21.16 -71.94
N ARG A 29 -25.70 -21.36 -72.17
CA ARG A 29 -25.10 -22.67 -72.43
C ARG A 29 -25.13 -23.57 -71.21
N VAL A 30 -24.91 -23.03 -70.01
CA VAL A 30 -25.01 -23.73 -68.72
C VAL A 30 -26.46 -24.16 -68.49
N ASN A 31 -27.43 -23.25 -68.66
CA ASN A 31 -28.86 -23.57 -68.58
C ASN A 31 -29.29 -24.63 -69.61
N GLU A 32 -28.76 -24.57 -70.84
CA GLU A 32 -28.98 -25.60 -71.88
C GLU A 32 -28.34 -26.95 -71.53
N LEU A 33 -27.21 -26.96 -70.83
CA LEU A 33 -26.53 -28.18 -70.38
C LEU A 33 -27.20 -28.79 -69.15
N GLU A 34 -27.63 -27.96 -68.20
CA GLU A 34 -28.42 -28.36 -67.03
C GLU A 34 -29.77 -28.95 -67.45
N SER A 35 -30.47 -28.30 -68.39
CA SER A 35 -31.71 -28.84 -68.96
C SER A 35 -31.50 -30.12 -69.78
N LYS A 36 -30.31 -30.34 -70.36
CA LYS A 36 -29.95 -31.62 -71.01
C LYS A 36 -29.58 -32.71 -70.00
N LEU A 37 -28.92 -32.36 -68.88
CA LEU A 37 -28.60 -33.26 -67.77
C LEU A 37 -29.85 -33.67 -66.94
N LEU A 38 -30.94 -32.91 -67.02
CA LEU A 38 -32.20 -33.21 -66.33
C LEU A 38 -33.21 -34.00 -67.20
N ASN A 39 -32.88 -34.27 -68.47
CA ASN A 39 -33.71 -35.09 -69.36
C ASN A 39 -33.39 -36.61 -69.22
N LYS A 40 -34.36 -37.48 -69.55
CA LYS A 40 -34.42 -38.95 -69.33
C LYS A 40 -33.21 -39.81 -69.80
N GLY A 41 -32.16 -39.23 -70.37
CA GLY A 41 -30.95 -39.91 -70.83
C GLY A 41 -29.63 -39.48 -70.17
N ALA A 42 -29.68 -38.64 -69.14
CA ALA A 42 -28.46 -38.17 -68.47
C ALA A 42 -27.79 -39.27 -67.63
N ASN A 43 -26.48 -39.42 -67.81
CA ASN A 43 -25.68 -40.31 -66.99
C ASN A 43 -25.58 -39.73 -65.57
N THR A 44 -26.01 -40.51 -64.59
CA THR A 44 -26.03 -40.14 -63.17
C THR A 44 -24.63 -39.90 -62.59
N ASP A 45 -23.58 -40.44 -63.23
CA ASP A 45 -22.19 -40.15 -62.87
C ASP A 45 -21.74 -38.75 -63.32
N ASP A 46 -22.27 -38.24 -64.43
CA ASP A 46 -21.98 -36.87 -64.89
C ASP A 46 -22.70 -35.83 -64.03
N LEU A 47 -23.88 -36.19 -63.51
CA LEU A 47 -24.62 -35.39 -62.52
C LEU A 47 -23.83 -35.26 -61.21
N LEU A 48 -23.27 -36.36 -60.69
CA LEU A 48 -22.41 -36.33 -59.50
C LEU A 48 -21.18 -35.44 -59.71
N LYS A 49 -20.50 -35.55 -60.86
CA LYS A 49 -19.34 -34.69 -61.16
C LYS A 49 -19.71 -33.22 -61.21
N TYR A 50 -20.85 -32.87 -61.80
CA TYR A 50 -21.33 -31.49 -61.83
C TYR A 50 -21.54 -30.94 -60.40
N TYR A 51 -22.23 -31.68 -59.54
CA TYR A 51 -22.51 -31.23 -58.17
C TYR A 51 -21.28 -31.20 -57.27
N LEU A 52 -20.35 -32.15 -57.42
CA LEU A 52 -19.06 -32.11 -56.72
C LEU A 52 -18.23 -30.89 -57.15
N ASN A 53 -18.17 -30.58 -58.44
CA ASN A 53 -17.46 -29.39 -58.94
C ASN A 53 -18.12 -28.09 -58.44
N LYS A 54 -19.46 -28.05 -58.40
CA LYS A 54 -20.22 -26.89 -57.87
C LYS A 54 -19.96 -26.70 -56.38
N TYR A 55 -19.94 -27.78 -55.60
CA TYR A 55 -19.56 -27.76 -54.19
C TYR A 55 -18.11 -27.31 -53.98
N ASP A 56 -17.16 -27.84 -54.77
CA ASP A 56 -15.74 -27.48 -54.65
C ASP A 56 -15.51 -25.98 -54.94
N SER A 57 -16.26 -25.40 -55.88
CA SER A 57 -16.22 -23.95 -56.14
C SER A 57 -16.65 -23.13 -54.93
N TYR A 58 -17.73 -23.50 -54.23
CA TYR A 58 -18.16 -22.81 -53.02
C TYR A 58 -17.18 -23.02 -51.85
N TYR A 59 -16.63 -24.22 -51.73
CA TYR A 59 -15.63 -24.55 -50.73
C TYR A 59 -14.37 -23.68 -50.88
N ASP A 60 -13.86 -23.54 -52.10
CA ASP A 60 -12.66 -22.76 -52.38
C ASP A 60 -12.90 -21.26 -52.11
N GLU A 61 -14.08 -20.72 -52.46
CA GLU A 61 -14.45 -19.33 -52.20
C GLU A 61 -14.55 -19.02 -50.69
N ILE A 62 -15.25 -19.87 -49.93
CA ILE A 62 -15.45 -19.67 -48.48
C ILE A 62 -14.12 -19.76 -47.72
N ILE A 63 -13.25 -20.71 -48.08
CA ILE A 63 -11.95 -20.84 -47.42
C ILE A 63 -11.03 -19.69 -47.76
N GLN A 64 -11.03 -19.23 -49.00
CA GLN A 64 -10.20 -18.09 -49.37
C GLN A 64 -10.57 -16.85 -48.55
N LEU A 65 -11.87 -16.58 -48.36
CA LEU A 65 -12.32 -15.47 -47.51
C LEU A 65 -11.87 -15.65 -46.05
N CYS A 66 -12.05 -16.86 -45.49
CA CYS A 66 -11.62 -17.17 -44.12
C CYS A 66 -10.09 -17.01 -43.94
N GLU A 67 -9.29 -17.49 -44.90
CA GLU A 67 -7.82 -17.36 -44.88
C GLU A 67 -7.39 -15.88 -44.97
N GLU A 68 -8.07 -15.08 -45.80
CA GLU A 68 -7.80 -13.64 -45.93
C GLU A 68 -8.11 -12.86 -44.65
N GLU A 69 -9.25 -13.09 -44.01
CA GLU A 69 -9.64 -12.44 -42.75
C GLU A 69 -8.70 -12.83 -41.59
N ARG A 70 -8.32 -14.11 -41.52
CA ARG A 70 -7.36 -14.59 -40.52
C ARG A 70 -5.97 -14.02 -40.75
N ALA A 71 -5.52 -13.92 -42.01
CA ALA A 71 -4.23 -13.30 -42.34
C ALA A 71 -4.20 -11.81 -41.97
N GLN A 72 -5.31 -11.08 -42.12
CA GLN A 72 -5.41 -9.69 -41.68
C GLN A 72 -5.37 -9.57 -40.15
N SER A 73 -6.11 -10.42 -39.44
CA SER A 73 -6.13 -10.46 -37.97
C SER A 73 -4.76 -10.81 -37.39
N LYS A 74 -4.05 -11.77 -38.02
CA LYS A 74 -2.68 -12.13 -37.66
C LYS A 74 -1.72 -10.95 -37.79
N LYS A 75 -1.74 -10.25 -38.93
CA LYS A 75 -0.90 -9.06 -39.16
C LYS A 75 -1.16 -7.95 -38.14
N LYS A 76 -2.42 -7.79 -37.71
CA LYS A 76 -2.77 -6.81 -36.68
C LYS A 76 -2.14 -7.18 -35.34
N LEU A 77 -2.23 -8.45 -34.92
CA LEU A 77 -1.60 -8.94 -33.70
C LEU A 77 -0.07 -8.83 -33.75
N GLU A 78 0.56 -9.16 -34.87
CA GLU A 78 2.01 -8.99 -35.06
C GLU A 78 2.44 -7.54 -34.85
N LYS A 79 1.70 -6.60 -35.44
CA LYS A 79 1.97 -5.17 -35.30
C LYS A 79 1.81 -4.68 -33.87
N GLU A 80 0.76 -5.12 -33.17
CA GLU A 80 0.54 -4.78 -31.75
C GLU A 80 1.69 -5.31 -30.86
N ILE A 81 2.19 -6.52 -31.14
CA ILE A 81 3.35 -7.08 -30.43
C ILE A 81 4.62 -6.26 -30.72
N GLU A 82 4.88 -5.90 -31.98
CA GLU A 82 6.03 -5.06 -32.34
C GLU A 82 6.00 -3.68 -31.66
N GLU A 83 4.83 -3.05 -31.60
CA GLU A 83 4.64 -1.76 -30.91
C GLU A 83 4.92 -1.89 -29.40
N LEU A 84 4.45 -2.95 -28.76
CA LEU A 84 4.73 -3.23 -27.34
C LEU A 84 6.21 -3.55 -27.09
N GLN A 85 6.88 -4.28 -27.99
CA GLN A 85 8.33 -4.52 -27.89
C GLN A 85 9.13 -3.22 -27.98
N LYS A 86 8.73 -2.31 -28.87
CA LYS A 86 9.35 -1.01 -29.00
C LYS A 86 9.14 -0.17 -27.73
N ALA A 87 7.91 -0.13 -27.21
CA ALA A 87 7.59 0.56 -25.97
C ALA A 87 8.40 0.01 -24.78
N LYS A 88 8.56 -1.31 -24.69
CA LYS A 88 9.42 -1.95 -23.69
C LYS A 88 10.87 -1.47 -23.80
N SER A 89 11.44 -1.47 -25.00
CA SER A 89 12.82 -1.01 -25.20
C SER A 89 13.01 0.47 -24.84
N GLU A 90 12.05 1.32 -25.16
CA GLU A 90 12.05 2.73 -24.76
C GLU A 90 12.00 2.87 -23.23
N ALA A 91 11.14 2.10 -22.56
CA ALA A 91 11.03 2.09 -21.11
C ALA A 91 12.30 1.56 -20.40
N GLU A 92 12.94 0.52 -20.93
CA GLU A 92 14.23 0.02 -20.42
C GLU A 92 15.34 1.07 -20.54
N ASN A 93 15.35 1.83 -21.64
CA ASN A 93 16.30 2.93 -21.81
C ASN A 93 16.04 4.08 -20.82
N LEU A 94 14.78 4.36 -20.49
CA LEU A 94 14.42 5.33 -19.46
C LEU A 94 14.84 4.86 -18.06
N LEU A 95 14.63 3.57 -17.72
CA LEU A 95 15.11 3.01 -16.45
C LEU A 95 16.63 3.14 -16.30
N LYS A 96 17.41 2.80 -17.33
CA LYS A 96 18.87 2.97 -17.30
C LYS A 96 19.28 4.43 -17.10
N LYS A 97 18.55 5.40 -17.68
CA LYS A 97 18.79 6.82 -17.43
C LYS A 97 18.45 7.20 -15.99
N ASN A 98 17.32 6.73 -15.47
CA ASN A 98 16.93 6.96 -14.07
C ASN A 98 17.96 6.40 -13.09
N GLU A 99 18.52 5.21 -13.34
CA GLU A 99 19.60 4.65 -12.51
C GLU A 99 20.82 5.57 -12.45
N VAL A 100 21.22 6.17 -13.57
CA VAL A 100 22.32 7.14 -13.62
C VAL A 100 21.99 8.40 -12.82
N HIS A 101 20.78 8.95 -12.96
CA HIS A 101 20.34 10.11 -12.18
C HIS A 101 20.28 9.80 -10.68
N GLN A 102 19.79 8.61 -10.29
CA GLN A 102 19.78 8.16 -8.89
C GLN A 102 21.18 8.04 -8.30
N GLN A 103 22.12 7.46 -9.05
CA GLN A 103 23.54 7.39 -8.63
C GLN A 103 24.16 8.79 -8.46
N ASN A 104 23.83 9.74 -9.36
CA ASN A 104 24.28 11.12 -9.24
C ASN A 104 23.68 11.81 -8.00
N ILE A 105 22.38 11.62 -7.73
CA ILE A 105 21.72 12.15 -6.53
C ILE A 105 22.38 11.61 -5.26
N GLU A 106 22.67 10.32 -5.20
CA GLU A 106 23.34 9.70 -4.04
C GLU A 106 24.73 10.31 -3.83
N LYS A 107 25.52 10.42 -4.89
CA LYS A 107 26.85 11.05 -4.86
C LYS A 107 26.80 12.49 -4.37
N LEU A 108 25.88 13.29 -4.91
CA LEU A 108 25.70 14.70 -4.52
C LEU A 108 25.20 14.83 -3.07
N THR A 109 24.33 13.92 -2.62
CA THR A 109 23.82 13.89 -1.24
C THR A 109 24.94 13.57 -0.24
N ASN A 110 25.82 12.63 -0.57
CA ASN A 110 27.00 12.33 0.23
C ASN A 110 27.93 13.56 0.33
N GLN A 111 28.19 14.24 -0.80
CA GLN A 111 28.95 15.49 -0.82
C GLN A 111 28.28 16.61 -0.02
N ASN A 112 26.95 16.73 -0.08
CA ASN A 112 26.19 17.69 0.72
C ASN A 112 26.38 17.43 2.22
N THR A 113 26.34 16.16 2.64
CA THR A 113 26.56 15.74 4.02
C THR A 113 28.00 16.02 4.48
N GLU A 114 29.00 15.73 3.64
CA GLU A 114 30.40 16.09 3.92
C GLU A 114 30.59 17.59 4.10
N VAL A 115 29.96 18.42 3.26
CA VAL A 115 30.04 19.88 3.38
C VAL A 115 29.35 20.37 4.65
N LYS A 116 28.19 19.82 5.03
CA LYS A 116 27.54 20.14 6.32
C LYS A 116 28.46 19.81 7.50
N ASN A 117 29.09 18.64 7.50
CA ASN A 117 30.01 18.25 8.56
C ASN A 117 31.23 19.20 8.65
N LYS A 118 31.73 19.69 7.52
CA LYS A 118 32.80 20.71 7.49
C LYS A 118 32.33 22.05 8.06
N ILE A 119 31.11 22.48 7.76
CA ILE A 119 30.52 23.69 8.35
C ILE A 119 30.44 23.54 9.88
N THR A 120 29.95 22.40 10.38
CA THR A 120 29.92 22.12 11.82
C THR A 120 31.32 22.16 12.44
N ALA A 121 32.30 21.52 11.81
CA ALA A 121 33.68 21.51 12.31
C ALA A 121 34.31 22.93 12.32
N ALA A 122 34.02 23.76 11.31
CA ALA A 122 34.46 25.16 11.28
C ALA A 122 33.79 25.99 12.39
N MET A 123 32.51 25.75 12.68
CA MET A 123 31.82 26.37 13.83
C MET A 123 32.41 25.92 15.18
N ASP A 124 32.81 24.65 15.31
CA ASP A 124 33.47 24.16 16.53
C ASP A 124 34.87 24.77 16.70
N GLN A 125 35.62 24.95 15.61
CA GLN A 125 36.89 25.69 15.61
C GLN A 125 36.69 27.15 16.02
N LYS A 126 35.60 27.79 15.56
CA LYS A 126 35.22 29.14 15.99
C LYS A 126 35.05 29.22 17.51
N ASN A 127 34.33 28.25 18.08
CA ASN A 127 34.12 28.18 19.53
C ASN A 127 35.44 27.92 20.29
N GLN A 128 36.31 27.06 19.76
CA GLN A 128 37.62 26.79 20.37
C GLN A 128 38.55 28.01 20.37
N ALA A 129 38.61 28.77 19.28
CA ALA A 129 39.41 29.99 19.20
C ALA A 129 38.99 31.02 20.27
N VAL A 130 37.70 31.03 20.60
CA VAL A 130 37.10 31.90 21.62
C VAL A 130 37.47 31.41 23.02
N ASP A 131 37.36 30.11 23.27
CA ASP A 131 37.79 29.49 24.54
C ASP A 131 39.29 29.71 24.82
N GLU A 132 40.14 29.61 23.78
CA GLU A 132 41.58 29.90 23.89
C GLU A 132 41.84 31.37 24.20
N PHE A 133 41.17 32.29 23.51
CA PHE A 133 41.25 33.72 23.78
C PHE A 133 40.85 34.07 25.22
N LEU A 134 39.77 33.47 25.71
CA LEU A 134 39.28 33.62 27.09
C LEU A 134 40.29 33.11 28.11
N LYS A 135 40.93 31.98 27.81
CA LYS A 135 41.97 31.42 28.67
C LYS A 135 43.18 32.35 28.75
N ASP A 136 43.57 32.98 27.63
CA ASP A 136 44.66 33.95 27.58
C ASP A 136 44.31 35.22 28.38
N ILE A 137 43.09 35.75 28.26
CA ILE A 137 42.61 36.89 29.07
C ILE A 137 42.62 36.54 30.56
N ASN A 138 42.10 35.37 30.95
CA ASN A 138 42.02 34.97 32.36
C ASN A 138 43.40 34.83 33.02
N GLN A 139 44.45 34.49 32.25
CA GLN A 139 45.82 34.39 32.76
C GLN A 139 46.50 35.75 33.02
N MET A 140 45.95 36.85 32.51
CA MET A 140 46.56 38.18 32.63
C MET A 140 46.43 38.83 34.02
N ASN A 141 45.77 38.17 34.98
CA ASN A 141 45.61 38.48 36.41
C ASN A 141 45.50 39.99 36.77
N PHE A 142 44.26 40.47 36.98
CA PHE A 142 43.94 41.85 37.36
C PHE A 142 43.09 41.90 38.65
N GLU A 143 43.58 41.27 39.73
CA GLU A 143 42.84 40.97 40.98
C GLU A 143 42.21 42.16 41.73
N THR A 144 42.27 43.40 41.21
CA THR A 144 41.71 44.60 41.87
C THR A 144 40.93 45.58 40.99
N ASP A 145 40.73 45.33 39.68
CA ASP A 145 39.98 46.26 38.82
C ASP A 145 38.51 45.80 38.60
N GLN A 146 37.57 46.62 39.03
CA GLN A 146 36.14 46.33 38.99
C GLN A 146 35.59 46.36 37.55
N MET A 147 36.22 47.13 36.65
CA MET A 147 35.90 47.10 35.22
C MET A 147 36.38 45.81 34.55
N TYR A 148 37.54 45.28 34.95
CA TYR A 148 38.03 43.98 34.48
C TYR A 148 37.10 42.84 34.89
N LEU A 149 36.63 42.84 36.14
CA LEU A 149 35.70 41.82 36.64
C LEU A 149 34.34 41.87 35.92
N ASN A 150 33.87 43.06 35.53
CA ASN A 150 32.66 43.22 34.72
C ASN A 150 32.85 42.69 33.29
N VAL A 151 33.99 42.98 32.66
CA VAL A 151 34.33 42.45 31.33
C VAL A 151 34.41 40.93 31.37
N LEU A 152 35.16 40.35 32.34
CA LEU A 152 35.21 38.89 32.54
C LEU A 152 33.84 38.25 32.80
N SER A 153 32.97 38.90 33.59
CA SER A 153 31.62 38.40 33.85
C SER A 153 30.79 38.33 32.58
N GLN A 154 30.80 39.39 31.77
CA GLN A 154 30.05 39.43 30.51
C GLN A 154 30.64 38.49 29.45
N PHE A 155 31.95 38.28 29.46
CA PHE A 155 32.60 37.23 28.68
C PHE A 155 32.14 35.83 29.09
N ASN A 156 32.08 35.55 30.40
CA ASN A 156 31.52 34.30 30.92
C ASN A 156 30.04 34.13 30.58
N ASP A 157 29.27 35.22 30.56
CA ASP A 157 27.88 35.20 30.16
C ASP A 157 27.74 34.92 28.66
N ALA A 158 28.59 35.50 27.80
CA ALA A 158 28.57 35.26 26.35
C ALA A 158 28.85 33.80 25.98
N ILE A 159 29.77 33.14 26.70
CA ILE A 159 30.03 31.69 26.58
C ILE A 159 28.77 30.88 26.93
N ASN A 160 28.09 31.26 28.01
CA ASN A 160 26.94 30.50 28.53
C ASN A 160 25.63 30.77 27.78
N SER A 161 25.53 31.86 27.01
CA SER A 161 24.27 32.32 26.43
C SER A 161 24.22 32.43 24.90
N ARG A 162 25.27 32.04 24.16
CA ARG A 162 25.36 32.18 22.69
C ARG A 162 25.13 33.64 22.23
N ILE A 163 25.69 34.61 22.94
CA ILE A 163 25.67 36.02 22.52
C ILE A 163 26.51 36.17 21.24
N SER A 164 26.08 37.05 20.33
CA SER A 164 26.80 37.32 19.08
C SER A 164 28.18 37.93 19.35
N PHE A 165 29.18 37.57 18.54
CA PHE A 165 30.57 38.04 18.67
C PHE A 165 30.72 39.56 18.59
N ASP A 166 29.76 40.26 17.96
CA ASP A 166 29.80 41.71 17.79
C ASP A 166 29.71 42.44 19.13
N GLU A 167 28.86 41.95 20.06
CA GLU A 167 28.74 42.51 21.41
C GLU A 167 30.04 42.27 22.22
N LEU A 168 30.69 41.12 22.00
CA LEU A 168 31.97 40.77 22.62
C LEU A 168 33.11 41.72 22.19
N PHE A 169 33.15 42.06 20.90
CA PHE A 169 34.15 42.97 20.34
C PHE A 169 33.94 44.42 20.77
N GLU A 170 32.70 44.90 20.81
CA GLU A 170 32.40 46.24 21.33
C GLU A 170 32.87 46.40 22.79
N HIS A 171 32.69 45.37 23.60
CA HIS A 171 33.15 45.36 24.99
C HIS A 171 34.67 45.28 25.13
N LEU A 172 35.37 44.54 24.26
CA LEU A 172 36.83 44.53 24.18
C LEU A 172 37.39 45.91 23.81
N ASP A 173 36.79 46.56 22.81
CA ASP A 173 37.19 47.91 22.37
C ASP A 173 37.00 48.94 23.49
N LEU A 174 35.90 48.86 24.24
CA LEU A 174 35.64 49.68 25.42
C LEU A 174 36.69 49.46 26.52
N TYR A 175 37.03 48.20 26.81
CA TYR A 175 38.00 47.87 27.85
C TYR A 175 39.43 48.26 27.46
N GLN A 176 39.80 48.05 26.20
CA GLN A 176 41.07 48.50 25.65
C GLN A 176 41.20 50.02 25.75
N THR A 177 40.17 50.76 25.35
CA THR A 177 40.14 52.24 25.43
C THR A 177 40.33 52.72 26.88
N TYR A 178 39.71 52.05 27.85
CA TYR A 178 39.86 52.34 29.28
C TYR A 178 41.29 52.11 29.79
N LEU A 179 41.91 50.98 29.43
CA LEU A 179 43.28 50.67 29.85
C LEU A 179 44.30 51.63 29.23
N GLU A 180 44.11 52.01 27.97
CA GLU A 180 44.93 53.02 27.27
C GLU A 180 44.82 54.40 27.96
N THR A 181 43.60 54.83 28.33
CA THR A 181 43.41 56.12 29.02
C THR A 181 43.97 56.15 30.45
N LYS A 182 44.08 54.99 31.11
CA LYS A 182 44.66 54.86 32.46
C LYS A 182 46.18 54.66 32.47
N GLY A 183 46.81 54.50 31.30
CA GLY A 183 48.26 54.38 31.17
C GLY A 183 48.82 53.03 31.60
N PHE A 184 48.04 51.95 31.46
CA PHE A 184 48.50 50.60 31.77
C PHE A 184 49.22 49.97 30.56
N ASP A 185 50.44 49.45 30.76
CA ASP A 185 51.23 48.79 29.71
C ASP A 185 50.54 47.55 29.12
N LYS A 186 49.63 46.92 29.87
CA LYS A 186 48.84 45.74 29.46
C LYS A 186 47.82 46.01 28.35
N ALA A 187 47.51 47.27 28.03
CA ALA A 187 46.60 47.61 26.94
C ALA A 187 47.08 47.08 25.57
N GLN A 188 48.40 47.04 25.35
CA GLN A 188 49.00 46.49 24.13
C GLN A 188 48.86 44.96 24.02
N GLU A 189 48.80 44.24 25.14
CA GLU A 189 48.66 42.78 25.16
C GLU A 189 47.22 42.39 24.82
N ILE A 190 46.23 43.08 25.39
CA ILE A 190 44.81 42.88 25.06
C ILE A 190 44.51 43.23 23.60
N LYS A 191 45.10 44.32 23.09
CA LYS A 191 45.00 44.69 21.68
C LYS A 191 45.49 43.57 20.75
N LYS A 192 46.64 42.95 21.06
CA LYS A 192 47.17 41.83 20.28
C LYS A 192 46.28 40.58 20.34
N CYS A 193 45.70 40.28 21.49
CA CYS A 193 44.75 39.17 21.61
C CYS A 193 43.46 39.47 20.82
N HIS A 194 42.96 40.70 20.87
CA HIS A 194 41.77 41.14 20.13
C HIS A 194 42.00 41.04 18.61
N GLU A 195 43.12 41.58 18.10
CA GLU A 195 43.48 41.51 16.69
C GLU A 195 43.56 40.04 16.21
N LYS A 196 44.17 39.14 17.00
CA LYS A 196 44.22 37.70 16.69
C LYS A 196 42.85 37.03 16.65
N LEU A 197 41.97 37.32 17.62
CA LEU A 197 40.62 36.75 17.63
C LEU A 197 39.81 37.22 16.42
N LYS A 198 39.93 38.50 16.07
CA LYS A 198 39.24 39.11 14.93
C LYS A 198 39.75 38.55 13.59
N GLU A 199 41.06 38.36 13.44
CA GLU A 199 41.65 37.68 12.27
C GLU A 199 41.16 36.24 12.16
N SER A 200 41.26 35.46 13.24
CA SER A 200 40.80 34.06 13.26
C SER A 200 39.30 33.94 12.96
N GLN A 201 38.47 34.84 13.46
CA GLN A 201 37.04 34.85 13.14
C GLN A 201 36.79 35.19 11.68
N THR A 202 37.48 36.20 11.14
CA THR A 202 37.30 36.62 9.74
C THR A 202 37.66 35.48 8.79
N GLU A 203 38.73 34.72 9.08
CA GLU A 203 39.12 33.55 8.30
C GLU A 203 38.07 32.43 8.36
N ILE A 204 37.55 32.12 9.55
CA ILE A 204 36.54 31.06 9.74
C ILE A 204 35.19 31.46 9.11
N ASP A 205 34.76 32.71 9.25
CA ASP A 205 33.50 33.19 8.67
C ASP A 205 33.56 33.17 7.13
N GLN A 206 34.70 33.54 6.53
CA GLN A 206 34.92 33.39 5.08
C GLN A 206 34.96 31.93 4.61
N GLU A 207 35.43 31.00 5.45
CA GLU A 207 35.39 29.57 5.15
C GLU A 207 33.96 29.03 5.22
N ILE A 208 33.20 29.41 6.25
CA ILE A 208 31.78 29.06 6.39
C ILE A 208 30.97 29.57 5.21
N GLU A 209 31.13 30.85 4.82
CA GLU A 209 30.43 31.44 3.66
C GLU A 209 30.68 30.64 2.37
N LYS A 210 31.94 30.30 2.08
CA LYS A 210 32.29 29.47 0.91
C LYS A 210 31.69 28.07 0.97
N LEU A 211 31.59 27.48 2.16
CA LEU A 211 30.99 26.17 2.36
C LEU A 211 29.46 26.24 2.24
N GLU A 212 28.82 27.31 2.70
CA GLU A 212 27.38 27.56 2.57
C GLU A 212 26.98 27.79 1.11
N ASP A 213 27.74 28.58 0.36
CA ASP A 213 27.54 28.75 -1.10
C ASP A 213 27.65 27.41 -1.84
N LYS A 214 28.64 26.60 -1.46
CA LYS A 214 28.83 25.26 -2.02
C LYS A 214 27.66 24.33 -1.64
N LEU A 215 27.17 24.42 -0.41
CA LEU A 215 26.03 23.65 0.07
C LEU A 215 24.77 23.98 -0.75
N GLU A 216 24.53 25.27 -0.99
CA GLU A 216 23.37 25.73 -1.75
C GLU A 216 23.47 25.30 -3.22
N SER A 217 24.65 25.42 -3.83
CA SER A 217 24.89 24.89 -5.18
C SER A 217 24.62 23.39 -5.27
N LEU A 218 25.01 22.60 -4.27
CA LEU A 218 24.75 21.15 -4.26
C LEU A 218 23.27 20.83 -4.13
N LYS A 219 22.51 21.58 -3.32
CA LYS A 219 21.05 21.40 -3.22
C LYS A 219 20.36 21.66 -4.56
N VAL A 220 20.76 22.74 -5.25
CA VAL A 220 20.21 23.06 -6.58
C VAL A 220 20.50 21.94 -7.58
N GLN A 221 21.72 21.40 -7.59
CA GLN A 221 22.08 20.28 -8.47
C GLN A 221 21.29 19.00 -8.13
N ILE A 222 21.06 18.69 -6.85
CA ILE A 222 20.24 17.54 -6.43
C ILE A 222 18.80 17.69 -6.94
N GLU A 223 18.20 18.87 -6.79
CA GLU A 223 16.84 19.10 -7.28
C GLU A 223 16.76 19.04 -8.81
N GLN A 224 17.77 19.55 -9.52
CA GLN A 224 17.84 19.40 -10.97
C GLN A 224 17.88 17.92 -11.40
N GLU A 225 18.71 17.09 -10.77
CA GLU A 225 18.77 15.65 -11.08
C GLU A 225 17.44 14.94 -10.74
N LYS A 226 16.77 15.31 -9.63
CA LYS A 226 15.45 14.78 -9.29
C LYS A 226 14.39 15.10 -10.34
N THR A 227 14.39 16.32 -10.89
CA THR A 227 13.44 16.70 -11.95
C THR A 227 13.66 15.96 -13.27
N GLN A 228 14.81 15.32 -13.46
CA GLN A 228 15.11 14.50 -14.64
C GLN A 228 14.65 13.04 -14.51
N LEU A 229 14.21 12.61 -13.32
CA LEU A 229 13.62 11.28 -13.13
C LEU A 229 12.25 11.20 -13.81
N ILE A 230 12.07 10.17 -14.63
CA ILE A 230 10.82 9.93 -15.35
C ILE A 230 10.15 8.68 -14.80
N ASP A 231 8.90 8.79 -14.37
CA ASP A 231 8.12 7.63 -13.94
C ASP A 231 7.91 6.68 -15.12
N THR A 232 8.38 5.44 -14.96
CA THR A 232 8.32 4.42 -16.00
C THR A 232 7.78 3.13 -15.41
N ASN A 233 6.68 2.61 -15.95
CA ASN A 233 6.12 1.32 -15.55
C ASN A 233 6.36 0.27 -16.64
N ILE A 234 7.45 -0.50 -16.50
CA ILE A 234 7.77 -1.61 -17.43
C ILE A 234 6.85 -2.81 -17.22
N PHE A 235 6.41 -3.05 -15.99
CA PHE A 235 5.69 -4.27 -15.63
C PHE A 235 4.37 -4.39 -16.40
N ASP A 236 3.62 -3.30 -16.52
CA ASP A 236 2.37 -3.27 -17.29
C ASP A 236 2.59 -3.56 -18.78
N ILE A 237 3.73 -3.11 -19.35
CA ILE A 237 4.07 -3.36 -20.75
C ILE A 237 4.46 -4.82 -20.94
N GLU A 238 5.20 -5.41 -20.00
CA GLU A 238 5.58 -6.83 -20.05
C GLU A 238 4.38 -7.76 -19.92
N ASP A 239 3.43 -7.44 -19.05
CA ASP A 239 2.19 -8.21 -18.89
C ASP A 239 1.32 -8.13 -20.15
N GLN A 240 1.17 -6.93 -20.72
CA GLN A 240 0.47 -6.74 -22.00
C GLN A 240 1.14 -7.51 -23.14
N LEU A 241 2.47 -7.49 -23.22
CA LEU A 241 3.24 -8.23 -24.21
C LEU A 241 3.02 -9.74 -24.07
N PHE A 242 3.08 -10.26 -22.84
CA PHE A 242 2.86 -11.67 -22.56
C PHE A 242 1.45 -12.12 -22.99
N ASN A 243 0.42 -11.36 -22.61
CA ASN A 243 -0.96 -11.64 -22.96
C ASN A 243 -1.17 -11.63 -24.49
N LYS A 244 -0.57 -10.67 -25.20
CA LYS A 244 -0.65 -10.57 -26.66
C LYS A 244 0.10 -11.70 -27.36
N GLN A 245 1.27 -12.09 -26.86
CA GLN A 245 2.02 -13.22 -27.40
C GLN A 245 1.28 -14.55 -27.18
N SER A 246 0.66 -14.74 -26.02
CA SER A 246 -0.19 -15.90 -25.76
C SER A 246 -1.37 -15.94 -26.72
N THR A 247 -2.06 -14.81 -26.89
CA THR A 247 -3.19 -14.66 -27.85
C THR A 247 -2.75 -15.03 -29.27
N TYR A 248 -1.59 -14.55 -29.71
CA TYR A 248 -1.05 -14.86 -31.04
C TYR A 248 -0.74 -16.36 -31.22
N GLN A 249 -0.16 -17.02 -30.20
CA GLN A 249 0.10 -18.46 -30.26
C GLN A 249 -1.18 -19.29 -30.31
N ASP A 250 -2.22 -18.88 -29.59
CA ASP A 250 -3.51 -19.56 -29.60
C ASP A 250 -4.25 -19.33 -30.92
N PHE A 251 -4.14 -18.12 -31.50
CA PHE A 251 -4.65 -17.80 -32.83
C PHE A 251 -4.08 -18.70 -33.93
N ASP A 252 -2.76 -18.96 -33.91
CA ASP A 252 -2.11 -19.87 -34.87
C ASP A 252 -2.64 -21.31 -34.72
N LYS A 253 -2.75 -21.81 -33.49
CA LYS A 253 -3.32 -23.15 -33.24
C LYS A 253 -4.79 -23.26 -33.65
N GLN A 254 -5.58 -22.20 -33.44
CA GLN A 254 -6.98 -22.15 -33.86
C GLN A 254 -7.11 -22.13 -35.39
N SER A 255 -6.23 -21.38 -36.07
CA SER A 255 -6.20 -21.32 -37.53
C SER A 255 -5.92 -22.70 -38.14
N ASP A 256 -4.93 -23.42 -37.62
CA ASP A 256 -4.65 -24.80 -38.05
C ASP A 256 -5.84 -25.75 -37.81
N LYS A 257 -6.53 -25.61 -36.67
CA LYS A 257 -7.72 -26.43 -36.36
C LYS A 257 -8.85 -26.15 -37.35
N ILE A 258 -9.06 -24.91 -37.74
CA ILE A 258 -10.14 -24.51 -38.66
C ILE A 258 -9.84 -25.01 -40.07
N CYS A 259 -8.62 -24.87 -40.57
CA CYS A 259 -8.20 -25.47 -41.85
C CYS A 259 -8.44 -26.99 -41.88
N ASN A 260 -8.15 -27.68 -40.76
CA ASN A 260 -8.41 -29.11 -40.63
C ASN A 260 -9.92 -29.44 -40.58
N LYS A 261 -10.75 -28.61 -39.94
CA LYS A 261 -12.23 -28.76 -39.92
C LYS A 261 -12.80 -28.64 -41.34
N PHE A 262 -12.38 -27.62 -42.11
CA PHE A 262 -12.77 -27.46 -43.51
C PHE A 262 -12.38 -28.68 -44.37
N ALA A 263 -11.13 -29.14 -44.27
CA ALA A 263 -10.68 -30.32 -45.00
C ALA A 263 -11.49 -31.60 -44.65
N GLY A 264 -11.84 -31.76 -43.37
CA GLY A 264 -12.71 -32.85 -42.90
C GLY A 264 -14.13 -32.76 -43.46
N LEU A 265 -14.72 -31.57 -43.49
CA LEU A 265 -16.02 -31.29 -44.11
C LEU A 265 -16.03 -31.60 -45.60
N LYS A 266 -15.01 -31.14 -46.35
CA LYS A 266 -14.86 -31.46 -47.79
C LYS A 266 -14.96 -32.95 -48.06
N ASN A 267 -14.16 -33.73 -47.35
CA ASN A 267 -14.12 -35.19 -47.51
C ASN A 267 -15.45 -35.84 -47.14
N ARG A 268 -16.09 -35.40 -46.06
CA ARG A 268 -17.40 -35.90 -45.62
C ARG A 268 -18.50 -35.58 -46.64
N HIS A 269 -18.58 -34.34 -47.12
CA HIS A 269 -19.58 -33.92 -48.10
C HIS A 269 -19.43 -34.65 -49.43
N HIS A 270 -18.18 -34.81 -49.91
CA HIS A 270 -17.87 -35.60 -51.10
C HIS A 270 -18.33 -37.07 -50.98
N ASN A 271 -18.11 -37.69 -49.82
CA ASN A 271 -18.57 -39.05 -49.56
C ASN A 271 -20.09 -39.13 -49.48
N ASN A 272 -20.75 -38.16 -48.83
CA ASN A 272 -22.22 -38.11 -48.76
C ASN A 272 -22.87 -38.00 -50.14
N PHE A 273 -22.33 -37.17 -51.05
CA PHE A 273 -22.82 -37.12 -52.44
C PHE A 273 -22.74 -38.49 -53.13
N LYS A 274 -21.65 -39.24 -52.94
CA LYS A 274 -21.47 -40.59 -53.49
C LYS A 274 -22.42 -41.62 -52.86
N ASP A 275 -22.59 -41.57 -51.55
CA ASP A 275 -23.46 -42.49 -50.81
C ASP A 275 -24.94 -42.26 -51.15
N VAL A 276 -25.36 -41.00 -51.26
CA VAL A 276 -26.72 -40.65 -51.67
C VAL A 276 -26.95 -41.07 -53.13
N LEU A 277 -25.97 -40.88 -54.02
CA LEU A 277 -26.07 -41.39 -55.39
C LEU A 277 -26.31 -42.91 -55.41
N TYR A 278 -25.52 -43.65 -54.64
CA TYR A 278 -25.60 -45.11 -54.58
C TYR A 278 -26.98 -45.55 -54.10
N LYS A 279 -27.49 -44.94 -53.03
CA LYS A 279 -28.84 -45.21 -52.50
C LYS A 279 -29.93 -44.91 -53.54
N LEU A 280 -29.90 -43.73 -54.16
CA LEU A 280 -30.92 -43.34 -55.13
C LEU A 280 -30.89 -44.20 -56.41
N LYS A 281 -29.70 -44.62 -56.86
CA LYS A 281 -29.54 -45.62 -57.94
C LYS A 281 -30.15 -46.96 -57.57
N LEU A 282 -29.94 -47.45 -56.35
CA LEU A 282 -30.53 -48.71 -55.86
C LEU A 282 -32.07 -48.68 -55.89
N TYR A 283 -32.66 -47.53 -55.61
CA TYR A 283 -34.12 -47.33 -55.63
C TYR A 283 -34.68 -46.92 -57.01
N ASN A 284 -33.88 -46.92 -58.07
CA ASN A 284 -34.28 -46.57 -59.44
C ASN A 284 -34.89 -45.16 -59.62
N TYR A 285 -34.41 -44.18 -58.85
CA TYR A 285 -34.82 -42.78 -59.02
C TYR A 285 -34.41 -42.24 -60.40
N ALA A 286 -35.25 -41.37 -60.98
CA ALA A 286 -34.91 -40.73 -62.25
C ALA A 286 -33.79 -39.69 -62.07
N PRO A 287 -32.94 -39.43 -63.09
CA PRO A 287 -31.87 -38.44 -63.00
C PRO A 287 -32.32 -37.05 -62.51
N ALA A 288 -33.53 -36.62 -62.90
CA ALA A 288 -34.11 -35.35 -62.47
C ALA A 288 -34.45 -35.30 -60.97
N GLU A 289 -34.82 -36.45 -60.37
CA GLU A 289 -35.11 -36.56 -58.94
C GLU A 289 -33.81 -36.60 -58.13
N ILE A 290 -32.78 -37.27 -58.65
CA ILE A 290 -31.43 -37.27 -58.08
C ILE A 290 -30.86 -35.85 -58.05
N GLY A 291 -31.03 -35.08 -59.13
CA GLY A 291 -30.60 -33.67 -59.19
C GLY A 291 -31.24 -32.79 -58.11
N ARG A 292 -32.55 -32.96 -57.86
CA ARG A 292 -33.23 -32.20 -56.79
C ARG A 292 -32.70 -32.53 -55.40
N GLU A 293 -32.38 -33.79 -55.14
CA GLU A 293 -31.79 -34.18 -53.84
C GLU A 293 -30.35 -33.69 -53.71
N PHE A 294 -29.59 -33.63 -54.80
CA PHE A 294 -28.25 -33.06 -54.81
C PHE A 294 -28.25 -31.54 -54.61
N GLU A 295 -29.23 -30.80 -55.14
CA GLU A 295 -29.36 -29.37 -54.87
C GLU A 295 -29.62 -29.11 -53.38
N LYS A 296 -30.52 -29.88 -52.74
CA LYS A 296 -30.77 -29.77 -51.30
C LYS A 296 -29.52 -30.08 -50.46
N LEU A 297 -28.74 -31.09 -50.86
CA LEU A 297 -27.49 -31.43 -50.18
C LEU A 297 -26.44 -30.35 -50.37
N LEU A 298 -26.37 -29.76 -51.56
CA LEU A 298 -25.46 -28.66 -51.85
C LEU A 298 -25.78 -27.46 -50.97
N ASP A 299 -27.06 -27.04 -50.88
CA ASP A 299 -27.48 -25.93 -50.02
C ASP A 299 -27.13 -26.18 -48.54
N LEU A 300 -27.41 -27.39 -48.04
CA LEU A 300 -27.08 -27.79 -46.67
C LEU A 300 -25.56 -27.75 -46.43
N PHE A 301 -24.76 -28.30 -47.34
CA PHE A 301 -23.31 -28.35 -47.19
C PHE A 301 -22.66 -26.98 -47.31
N VAL A 302 -23.21 -26.08 -48.13
CA VAL A 302 -22.77 -24.68 -48.20
C VAL A 302 -23.10 -23.96 -46.88
N GLN A 303 -24.26 -24.20 -46.28
CA GLN A 303 -24.58 -23.69 -44.94
C GLN A 303 -23.61 -24.24 -43.88
N GLU A 304 -23.33 -25.54 -43.90
CA GLU A 304 -22.36 -26.15 -42.98
C GLU A 304 -20.96 -25.54 -43.15
N LEU A 305 -20.51 -25.22 -44.37
CA LEU A 305 -19.25 -24.54 -44.64
C LEU A 305 -19.21 -23.10 -44.10
N ASN A 306 -20.30 -22.35 -44.24
CA ASN A 306 -20.42 -21.00 -43.69
C ASN A 306 -20.47 -20.97 -42.16
N MET A 307 -20.82 -22.09 -41.51
CA MET A 307 -20.87 -22.23 -40.04
C MET A 307 -19.55 -22.72 -39.43
N VAL A 308 -18.53 -23.04 -40.24
CA VAL A 308 -17.23 -23.54 -39.74
C VAL A 308 -16.43 -22.47 -39.00
N ASP A 309 -16.68 -21.19 -39.30
CA ASP A 309 -16.02 -20.05 -38.66
C ASP A 309 -16.53 -19.75 -37.22
N GLY A 310 -17.19 -20.74 -36.59
CA GLY A 310 -17.74 -20.66 -35.24
C GLY A 310 -16.68 -20.75 -34.12
N ASP A 311 -15.68 -19.86 -34.08
CA ASP A 311 -15.08 -19.47 -32.80
C ASP A 311 -16.14 -18.72 -31.95
N ASP A 312 -17.13 -18.09 -32.57
CA ASP A 312 -18.15 -17.29 -31.92
C ASP A 312 -19.20 -18.12 -31.14
N TYR A 313 -19.43 -19.40 -31.51
CA TYR A 313 -20.32 -20.30 -30.75
C TYR A 313 -19.59 -20.92 -29.55
N GLU A 314 -18.36 -21.44 -29.73
CA GLU A 314 -17.59 -22.01 -28.62
C GLU A 314 -17.17 -20.94 -27.59
N LEU A 315 -16.87 -19.71 -28.04
CA LEU A 315 -16.55 -18.58 -27.16
C LEU A 315 -17.79 -18.09 -26.40
N ARG A 316 -18.95 -17.92 -27.07
CA ARG A 316 -20.22 -17.58 -26.41
C ARG A 316 -20.67 -18.64 -25.41
N GLN A 317 -20.52 -19.93 -25.72
CA GLN A 317 -20.85 -21.00 -24.76
C GLN A 317 -19.95 -20.98 -23.52
N ARG A 318 -18.66 -20.60 -23.66
CA ARG A 318 -17.76 -20.38 -22.51
C ARG A 318 -18.13 -19.13 -21.72
N GLU A 319 -18.53 -18.05 -22.39
CA GLU A 319 -18.98 -16.82 -21.75
C GLU A 319 -20.28 -17.04 -20.96
N ILE A 320 -21.27 -17.72 -21.55
CA ILE A 320 -22.50 -18.14 -20.88
C ILE A 320 -22.18 -19.03 -19.67
N ALA A 321 -21.25 -19.99 -19.78
CA ALA A 321 -20.86 -20.84 -18.67
C ALA A 321 -20.21 -20.04 -17.53
N SER A 322 -19.34 -19.08 -17.85
CA SER A 322 -18.70 -18.20 -16.86
C SER A 322 -19.70 -17.28 -16.17
N LEU A 323 -20.67 -16.72 -16.91
CA LEU A 323 -21.76 -15.92 -16.36
C LEU A 323 -22.66 -16.75 -15.45
N LYS A 324 -23.00 -17.99 -15.84
CA LYS A 324 -23.77 -18.94 -15.01
C LYS A 324 -23.05 -19.28 -13.71
N GLU A 325 -21.74 -19.56 -13.76
CA GLU A 325 -20.94 -19.81 -12.56
C GLU A 325 -20.92 -18.59 -11.62
N ARG A 326 -20.83 -17.39 -12.17
CA ARG A 326 -20.84 -16.15 -11.39
C ARG A 326 -22.21 -15.88 -10.75
N ILE A 327 -23.29 -16.16 -11.46
CA ILE A 327 -24.66 -16.12 -10.91
C ILE A 327 -24.79 -17.11 -9.76
N ASP A 328 -24.37 -18.37 -9.94
CA ASP A 328 -24.44 -19.40 -8.89
C ASP A 328 -23.69 -18.99 -7.61
N GLN A 329 -22.54 -18.31 -7.76
CA GLN A 329 -21.78 -17.78 -6.62
C GLN A 329 -22.55 -16.67 -5.91
N ILE A 330 -23.07 -15.68 -6.63
CA ILE A 330 -23.82 -14.55 -6.05
C ILE A 330 -25.15 -15.02 -5.45
N GLU A 331 -25.82 -16.03 -6.04
CA GLU A 331 -27.03 -16.62 -5.48
C GLU A 331 -26.77 -17.31 -4.14
N LYS A 332 -25.64 -18.02 -3.99
CA LYS A 332 -25.23 -18.58 -2.69
C LYS A 332 -25.02 -17.47 -1.66
N GLU A 333 -24.33 -16.40 -2.02
CA GLU A 333 -24.13 -15.23 -1.15
C GLU A 333 -25.48 -14.57 -0.78
N LYS A 334 -26.43 -14.48 -1.72
CA LYS A 334 -27.79 -13.97 -1.50
C LYS A 334 -28.58 -14.80 -0.49
N VAL A 335 -28.41 -16.13 -0.49
CA VAL A 335 -29.06 -17.03 0.48
C VAL A 335 -28.49 -16.81 1.89
N GLU A 336 -27.19 -16.52 2.00
CA GLU A 336 -26.52 -16.27 3.28
C GLU A 336 -26.75 -14.86 3.84
N LEU A 337 -27.06 -13.89 2.97
CA LEU A 337 -27.20 -12.47 3.31
C LEU A 337 -28.16 -12.19 4.49
N PRO A 338 -29.39 -12.75 4.56
CA PRO A 338 -30.31 -12.48 5.67
C PRO A 338 -29.77 -12.90 7.03
N ALA A 339 -29.00 -13.99 7.08
CA ALA A 339 -28.38 -14.46 8.32
C ALA A 339 -27.27 -13.50 8.79
N LEU A 340 -26.46 -12.99 7.84
CA LEU A 340 -25.42 -11.99 8.11
C LEU A 340 -26.01 -10.64 8.55
N GLU A 341 -27.15 -10.24 7.98
CA GLU A 341 -27.85 -9.01 8.39
C GLU A 341 -28.41 -9.10 9.80
N GLU A 342 -28.99 -10.24 10.18
CA GLU A 342 -29.48 -10.43 11.55
C GLU A 342 -28.33 -10.49 12.55
N GLU A 343 -27.21 -11.16 12.23
CA GLU A 343 -25.99 -11.16 13.05
C GLU A 343 -25.47 -9.73 13.26
N LEU A 344 -25.37 -8.93 12.19
CA LEU A 344 -24.94 -7.53 12.26
C LEU A 344 -25.84 -6.70 13.17
N LYS A 345 -27.17 -6.89 13.07
CA LYS A 345 -28.16 -6.20 13.89
C LYS A 345 -28.07 -6.61 15.37
N GLU A 346 -27.81 -7.88 15.67
CA GLU A 346 -27.56 -8.36 17.03
C GLU A 346 -26.29 -7.73 17.62
N LEU A 347 -25.21 -7.65 16.83
CA LEU A 347 -23.98 -6.99 17.25
C LEU A 347 -24.19 -5.50 17.51
N GLN A 348 -24.88 -4.77 16.62
CA GLN A 348 -25.22 -3.35 16.81
C GLN A 348 -26.11 -3.12 18.04
N SER A 349 -27.07 -4.02 18.30
CA SER A 349 -27.90 -3.99 19.51
C SER A 349 -27.06 -4.19 20.77
N THR A 350 -26.12 -5.14 20.73
CA THR A 350 -25.19 -5.43 21.84
C THR A 350 -24.29 -4.23 22.11
N TYR A 351 -23.73 -3.62 21.07
CA TYR A 351 -22.93 -2.40 21.16
C TYR A 351 -23.72 -1.25 21.80
N SER A 352 -24.96 -1.03 21.34
CA SER A 352 -25.82 0.03 21.86
C SER A 352 -26.15 -0.16 23.35
N LYS A 353 -26.40 -1.41 23.78
CA LYS A 353 -26.63 -1.75 25.19
C LYS A 353 -25.37 -1.52 26.04
N ALA A 354 -24.22 -2.02 25.59
CA ALA A 354 -22.95 -1.85 26.30
C ALA A 354 -22.57 -0.36 26.44
N HIS A 355 -22.76 0.42 25.37
CA HIS A 355 -22.55 1.87 25.41
C HIS A 355 -23.49 2.57 26.41
N ALA A 356 -24.77 2.17 26.46
CA ALA A 356 -25.72 2.73 27.42
C ALA A 356 -25.35 2.39 28.88
N GLU A 357 -24.86 1.17 29.14
CA GLU A 357 -24.37 0.78 30.46
C GLU A 357 -23.15 1.59 30.89
N ILE A 358 -22.17 1.79 30.00
CA ILE A 358 -21.01 2.65 30.24
C ILE A 358 -21.45 4.08 30.56
N THR A 359 -22.38 4.64 29.76
CA THR A 359 -22.93 5.99 29.97
C THR A 359 -23.59 6.11 31.35
N GLU A 360 -24.27 5.07 31.82
CA GLU A 360 -24.90 5.08 33.15
C GLU A 360 -23.87 4.97 34.28
N MET A 361 -22.79 4.20 34.10
CA MET A 361 -21.66 4.18 35.04
C MET A 361 -20.99 5.55 35.16
N GLU A 362 -20.76 6.24 34.04
CA GLU A 362 -20.21 7.61 34.04
C GLU A 362 -21.14 8.61 34.72
N ARG A 363 -22.45 8.53 34.45
CA ARG A 363 -23.44 9.34 35.15
C ARG A 363 -23.45 9.08 36.65
N TYR A 364 -23.28 7.83 37.07
CA TYR A 364 -23.16 7.48 38.48
C TYR A 364 -21.92 8.14 39.10
N ILE A 365 -20.75 8.00 38.48
CA ILE A 365 -19.49 8.63 38.95
C ILE A 365 -19.66 10.15 39.04
N ALA A 366 -20.22 10.79 38.01
CA ALA A 366 -20.46 12.22 37.96
C ALA A 366 -21.42 12.70 39.07
N LYS A 367 -22.43 11.89 39.45
CA LYS A 367 -23.33 12.18 40.58
C LYS A 367 -22.66 11.99 41.94
N CYS A 368 -21.67 11.11 42.05
CA CYS A 368 -20.94 10.86 43.29
C CYS A 368 -19.96 11.99 43.64
N ASN A 369 -19.30 12.60 42.66
CA ASN A 369 -18.33 13.69 42.87
C ASN A 369 -18.88 14.85 43.74
N PRO A 370 -20.04 15.45 43.44
CA PRO A 370 -20.61 16.54 44.23
C PRO A 370 -21.27 16.09 45.54
N LEU A 371 -21.38 14.79 45.83
CA LEU A 371 -21.80 14.29 47.16
C LEU A 371 -20.63 14.16 48.13
N ILE A 372 -19.40 14.09 47.62
CA ILE A 372 -18.16 13.95 48.38
C ILE A 372 -17.58 15.33 48.75
N GLU A 373 -17.72 16.32 47.87
CA GLU A 373 -17.15 17.67 48.03
C GLU A 373 -17.82 18.63 49.05
N PRO A 374 -19.14 18.61 49.34
CA PRO A 374 -19.77 19.64 50.20
C PRO A 374 -19.83 19.33 51.70
N SER A 375 -19.47 18.13 52.15
CA SER A 375 -19.46 17.79 53.58
C SER A 375 -18.04 17.95 54.13
N SER A 376 -17.73 19.09 54.74
CA SER A 376 -16.40 19.38 55.31
C SER A 376 -15.89 18.28 56.24
N ARG A 377 -16.78 17.75 57.09
CA ARG A 377 -16.50 16.64 58.02
C ARG A 377 -16.21 15.31 57.31
N TYR A 378 -16.67 15.15 56.07
CA TYR A 378 -16.46 13.94 55.26
C TYR A 378 -15.21 14.02 54.40
N TYR A 379 -14.94 15.19 53.79
CA TYR A 379 -13.69 15.45 53.08
C TYR A 379 -12.50 15.24 54.02
N GLU A 380 -12.59 15.77 55.25
CA GLU A 380 -11.60 15.54 56.30
C GLU A 380 -11.43 14.06 56.65
N TRP A 381 -12.52 13.29 56.73
CA TRP A 381 -12.47 11.84 56.97
C TRP A 381 -11.79 11.09 55.81
N TYR A 382 -12.15 11.39 54.56
CA TYR A 382 -11.58 10.75 53.37
C TYR A 382 -10.09 11.07 53.21
N VAL A 383 -9.71 12.34 53.38
CA VAL A 383 -8.29 12.78 53.38
C VAL A 383 -7.51 12.10 54.50
N SER A 384 -8.09 11.98 55.70
CA SER A 384 -7.46 11.28 56.82
C SER A 384 -7.28 9.78 56.53
N LEU A 385 -8.28 9.14 55.93
CA LEU A 385 -8.23 7.71 55.60
C LEU A 385 -7.18 7.43 54.51
N LYS A 386 -7.08 8.30 53.50
CA LYS A 386 -6.07 8.21 52.44
C LYS A 386 -4.66 8.47 52.98
N ALA A 387 -4.49 9.47 53.84
CA ALA A 387 -3.21 9.75 54.50
C ALA A 387 -2.73 8.58 55.38
N LEU A 388 -3.65 7.89 56.06
CA LEU A 388 -3.34 6.67 56.83
C LEU A 388 -2.94 5.50 55.93
N GLN A 389 -3.59 5.37 54.77
CA GLN A 389 -3.25 4.35 53.77
C GLN A 389 -1.87 4.60 53.16
N ASP A 390 -1.55 5.84 52.80
CA ASP A 390 -0.22 6.23 52.31
C ASP A 390 0.86 6.01 53.37
N LYS A 391 0.57 6.33 54.63
CA LYS A 391 1.47 6.07 55.76
C LYS A 391 1.70 4.57 55.97
N MET A 392 0.66 3.75 55.85
CA MET A 392 0.77 2.28 55.93
C MET A 392 1.67 1.71 54.83
N ASN A 393 1.54 2.21 53.60
CA ASN A 393 2.39 1.77 52.48
C ASN A 393 3.85 2.13 52.73
N ARG A 394 4.15 3.37 53.16
CA ARG A 394 5.52 3.79 53.49
C ARG A 394 6.13 2.96 54.63
N LEU A 395 5.38 2.73 55.70
CA LEU A 395 5.84 1.90 56.81
C LEU A 395 6.08 0.43 56.39
N ALA A 396 5.34 -0.09 55.41
CA ALA A 396 5.56 -1.42 54.88
C ALA A 396 6.87 -1.50 54.08
N GLU A 397 7.17 -0.49 53.27
CA GLU A 397 8.46 -0.35 52.56
C GLU A 397 9.62 -0.23 53.55
N GLU A 398 9.54 0.68 54.53
CA GLU A 398 10.55 0.88 55.57
C GLU A 398 10.80 -0.42 56.37
N LYS A 399 9.74 -1.17 56.70
CA LYS A 399 9.85 -2.47 57.37
C LYS A 399 10.62 -3.47 56.51
N GLU A 400 10.33 -3.53 55.22
CA GLU A 400 10.99 -4.45 54.29
C GLU A 400 12.48 -4.14 54.14
N GLU A 401 12.81 -2.86 53.93
CA GLU A 401 14.19 -2.37 53.85
C GLU A 401 14.99 -2.70 55.12
N GLN A 402 14.43 -2.36 56.29
CA GLN A 402 15.05 -2.61 57.58
C GLN A 402 15.24 -4.12 57.84
N THR A 403 14.26 -4.93 57.46
CA THR A 403 14.35 -6.41 57.58
C THR A 403 15.47 -6.96 56.69
N ASN A 404 15.63 -6.44 55.48
CA ASN A 404 16.69 -6.85 54.57
C ASN A 404 18.06 -6.43 55.08
N TYR A 405 18.20 -5.22 55.62
CA TYR A 405 19.44 -4.74 56.22
C TYR A 405 19.89 -5.60 57.41
N ILE A 406 18.97 -5.95 58.32
CA ILE A 406 19.27 -6.86 59.44
C ILE A 406 19.75 -8.23 58.94
N LYS A 407 19.13 -8.79 57.88
CA LYS A 407 19.59 -10.05 57.26
C LYS A 407 21.01 -9.93 56.72
N GLU A 408 21.38 -8.80 56.14
CA GLU A 408 22.75 -8.55 55.65
C GLU A 408 23.76 -8.51 56.79
N LEU A 409 23.46 -7.82 57.89
CA LEU A 409 24.30 -7.79 59.08
C LEU A 409 24.49 -9.20 59.67
N TYR A 410 23.44 -10.02 59.73
CA TYR A 410 23.55 -11.43 60.14
C TYR A 410 24.43 -12.26 59.20
N ARG A 411 24.38 -12.01 57.88
CA ARG A 411 25.25 -12.66 56.89
C ARG A 411 26.71 -12.23 57.05
N GLU A 412 26.96 -10.95 57.29
CA GLU A 412 28.29 -10.39 57.51
C GLU A 412 28.92 -10.95 58.80
N ARG A 413 28.14 -10.96 59.88
CA ARG A 413 28.50 -11.62 61.14
C ARG A 413 28.89 -13.09 60.91
N LYS A 414 28.10 -13.85 60.14
CA LYS A 414 28.38 -15.28 59.85
C LYS A 414 29.71 -15.49 59.12
N LYS A 415 30.16 -14.54 58.29
CA LYS A 415 31.46 -14.62 57.61
C LYS A 415 32.64 -14.46 58.58
N LEU A 416 32.48 -13.63 59.61
CA LEU A 416 33.52 -13.30 60.58
C LEU A 416 33.62 -14.27 61.76
N VAL A 417 32.62 -15.13 61.96
CA VAL A 417 32.57 -16.10 63.08
C VAL A 417 33.74 -17.10 63.07
N TYR A 418 34.32 -17.39 61.90
CA TYR A 418 35.45 -18.33 61.77
C TYR A 418 36.82 -17.63 61.77
N ASP A 419 36.88 -16.30 61.89
CA ASP A 419 38.12 -15.54 61.95
C ASP A 419 38.57 -15.35 63.41
N PRO A 420 39.72 -15.94 63.82
CA PRO A 420 40.21 -15.85 65.19
C PRO A 420 40.64 -14.43 65.63
N PHE A 421 40.74 -13.47 64.70
CA PHE A 421 41.11 -12.08 65.00
C PHE A 421 39.92 -11.10 64.97
N ALA A 422 38.71 -11.54 64.62
CA ALA A 422 37.56 -10.66 64.39
C ALA A 422 36.72 -10.32 65.65
N LYS A 423 37.26 -10.51 66.86
CA LYS A 423 36.50 -10.38 68.12
C LYS A 423 35.82 -9.02 68.30
N ASP A 424 36.53 -7.93 68.05
CA ASP A 424 35.99 -6.58 68.22
C ASP A 424 35.00 -6.21 67.11
N SER A 425 35.26 -6.68 65.87
CA SER A 425 34.33 -6.54 64.74
C SER A 425 33.03 -7.29 64.96
N LEU A 426 33.08 -8.50 65.53
CA LEU A 426 31.89 -9.28 65.90
C LEU A 426 31.08 -8.59 66.99
N LYS A 427 31.74 -8.01 68.00
CA LYS A 427 31.06 -7.26 69.06
C LYS A 427 30.36 -6.00 68.53
N SER A 428 31.04 -5.25 67.64
CA SER A 428 30.46 -4.09 66.96
C SER A 428 29.25 -4.46 66.09
N LEU A 429 29.34 -5.58 65.36
CA LEU A 429 28.21 -6.12 64.58
C LEU A 429 27.04 -6.56 65.46
N ASP A 430 27.30 -7.18 66.61
CA ASP A 430 26.26 -7.58 67.57
C ASP A 430 25.51 -6.37 68.15
N GLU A 431 26.24 -5.32 68.56
CA GLU A 431 25.65 -4.07 69.03
C GLU A 431 24.84 -3.37 67.93
N LYS A 432 25.32 -3.41 66.68
CA LYS A 432 24.63 -2.85 65.52
C LYS A 432 23.35 -3.62 65.19
N ILE A 433 23.38 -4.95 65.17
CA ILE A 433 22.19 -5.80 64.95
C ILE A 433 21.13 -5.50 66.01
N LEU A 434 21.50 -5.44 67.30
CA LEU A 434 20.57 -5.11 68.39
C LEU A 434 19.94 -3.73 68.21
N SER A 435 20.72 -2.73 67.79
CA SER A 435 20.20 -1.39 67.50
C SER A 435 19.24 -1.37 66.32
N GLU A 436 19.52 -2.11 65.25
CA GLU A 436 18.67 -2.17 64.06
C GLU A 436 17.39 -2.98 64.31
N GLU A 437 17.44 -4.02 65.14
CA GLU A 437 16.26 -4.78 65.60
C GLU A 437 15.33 -3.90 66.46
N ALA A 438 15.88 -3.03 67.30
CA ALA A 438 15.09 -2.06 68.07
C ALA A 438 14.36 -1.04 67.16
N LYS A 439 15.00 -0.62 66.06
CA LYS A 439 14.35 0.24 65.05
C LYS A 439 13.24 -0.51 64.31
N LEU A 440 13.46 -1.76 63.91
CA LEU A 440 12.43 -2.60 63.29
C LEU A 440 11.21 -2.76 64.21
N GLN A 441 11.44 -2.98 65.50
CA GLN A 441 10.36 -3.08 66.49
C GLN A 441 9.56 -1.78 66.59
N THR A 442 10.23 -0.62 66.51
CA THR A 442 9.58 0.70 66.50
C THR A 442 8.70 0.89 65.26
N ILE A 443 9.18 0.48 64.07
CA ILE A 443 8.39 0.51 62.83
C ILE A 443 7.17 -0.41 62.95
N MET A 444 7.34 -1.61 63.49
CA MET A 444 6.23 -2.56 63.70
C MET A 444 5.17 -2.01 64.65
N THR A 445 5.56 -1.36 65.75
CA THR A 445 4.61 -0.67 66.63
C THR A 445 3.89 0.47 65.91
N SER A 446 4.59 1.24 65.06
CA SER A 446 3.95 2.31 64.27
C SER A 446 2.93 1.78 63.25
N ILE A 447 3.18 0.59 62.68
CA ILE A 447 2.22 -0.10 61.81
C ILE A 447 0.98 -0.49 62.61
N ASP A 448 1.16 -1.12 63.77
CA ASP A 448 0.04 -1.57 64.62
C ASP A 448 -0.82 -0.39 65.11
N ASP A 449 -0.18 0.71 65.51
CA ASP A 449 -0.87 1.95 65.91
C ASP A 449 -1.64 2.57 64.73
N THR A 450 -0.99 2.68 63.57
CA THR A 450 -1.61 3.25 62.36
C THR A 450 -2.79 2.37 61.89
N MET A 451 -2.66 1.04 61.96
CA MET A 451 -3.71 0.08 61.62
C MET A 451 -4.88 0.13 62.61
N THR A 452 -4.60 0.36 63.90
CA THR A 452 -5.64 0.54 64.92
C THR A 452 -6.44 1.80 64.65
N VAL A 453 -5.76 2.93 64.39
CA VAL A 453 -6.40 4.21 64.02
C VAL A 453 -7.21 4.07 62.72
N TRP A 454 -6.65 3.38 61.72
CA TRP A 454 -7.35 3.09 60.47
C TRP A 454 -8.64 2.30 60.70
N LYS A 455 -8.59 1.22 61.49
CA LYS A 455 -9.78 0.42 61.85
C LYS A 455 -10.83 1.22 62.63
N THR A 456 -10.42 2.12 63.50
CA THR A 456 -11.35 2.99 64.24
C THR A 456 -12.07 3.96 63.31
N ILE A 457 -11.35 4.56 62.37
CA ILE A 457 -11.89 5.51 61.38
C ILE A 457 -12.75 4.78 60.33
N ASP A 458 -12.36 3.57 59.94
CA ASP A 458 -13.03 2.76 58.91
C ASP A 458 -14.37 2.13 59.38
N ASN A 459 -14.52 1.92 60.70
CA ASN A 459 -15.73 1.35 61.32
C ASN A 459 -16.74 2.40 61.79
N ASN A 460 -16.60 3.66 61.39
CA ASN A 460 -17.54 4.71 61.80
C ASN A 460 -18.94 4.50 61.13
N PRO A 461 -20.01 4.23 61.91
CA PRO A 461 -21.34 3.93 61.36
C PRO A 461 -21.98 5.10 60.62
N GLU A 462 -21.64 6.34 61.00
CA GLU A 462 -22.13 7.57 60.35
C GLU A 462 -21.65 7.67 58.89
N GLN A 463 -20.58 6.95 58.53
CA GLN A 463 -19.92 7.01 57.22
C GLN A 463 -20.19 5.78 56.33
N ALA A 464 -20.94 4.78 56.80
CA ALA A 464 -21.18 3.52 56.08
C ALA A 464 -21.85 3.71 54.70
N ARG A 465 -22.81 4.65 54.60
CA ARG A 465 -23.49 4.98 53.34
C ARG A 465 -22.51 5.56 52.31
N PHE A 466 -21.62 6.44 52.75
CA PHE A 466 -20.65 7.08 51.87
C PHE A 466 -19.52 6.12 51.47
N LYS A 467 -19.08 5.24 52.37
CA LYS A 467 -18.16 4.14 52.05
C LYS A 467 -18.71 3.23 50.95
N SER A 468 -20.01 2.91 51.00
CA SER A 468 -20.67 2.15 49.92
C SER A 468 -20.65 2.90 48.58
N ILE A 469 -20.89 4.22 48.59
CA ILE A 469 -20.86 5.07 47.39
C ILE A 469 -19.45 5.16 46.81
N ILE A 470 -18.42 5.36 47.63
CA ILE A 470 -17.02 5.38 47.19
C ILE A 470 -16.61 4.02 46.63
N ASN A 471 -16.87 2.93 47.34
CA ASN A 471 -16.52 1.59 46.87
C ASN A 471 -17.17 1.26 45.53
N GLN A 472 -18.42 1.70 45.31
CA GLN A 472 -19.11 1.49 44.05
C GLN A 472 -18.58 2.42 42.94
N LYS A 473 -18.27 3.68 43.26
CA LYS A 473 -17.61 4.63 42.35
C LYS A 473 -16.26 4.09 41.88
N THR A 474 -15.37 3.70 42.80
CA THR A 474 -14.04 3.16 42.48
C THR A 474 -14.14 1.89 41.65
N LYS A 475 -15.09 0.99 41.96
CA LYS A 475 -15.35 -0.19 41.12
C LYS A 475 -15.76 0.14 39.68
N PHE A 476 -16.48 1.25 39.47
CA PHE A 476 -16.81 1.69 38.11
C PHE A 476 -15.62 2.37 37.44
N GLU A 477 -14.88 3.23 38.14
CA GLU A 477 -13.65 3.85 37.64
C GLU A 477 -12.61 2.82 37.20
N ASP A 478 -12.44 1.74 37.97
CA ASP A 478 -11.52 0.64 37.64
C ASP A 478 -11.98 -0.20 36.44
N ARG A 479 -13.31 -0.31 36.22
CA ARG A 479 -13.90 -1.18 35.20
C ARG A 479 -14.10 -0.48 33.85
N LEU A 480 -14.29 0.84 33.85
CA LEU A 480 -14.53 1.64 32.64
C LEU A 480 -13.45 1.47 31.56
N PRO A 481 -12.13 1.49 31.85
CA PRO A 481 -11.10 1.33 30.82
C PRO A 481 -11.22 0.01 30.05
N VAL A 482 -11.46 -1.09 30.76
CA VAL A 482 -11.61 -2.42 30.15
C VAL A 482 -12.87 -2.49 29.31
N LEU A 483 -13.98 -1.91 29.79
CA LEU A 483 -15.23 -1.86 29.04
C LEU A 483 -15.10 -1.04 27.75
N TYR A 484 -14.38 0.09 27.78
CA TYR A 484 -14.08 0.88 26.59
C TYR A 484 -13.22 0.14 25.58
N GLN A 485 -12.23 -0.62 26.05
CA GLN A 485 -11.42 -1.46 25.18
C GLN A 485 -12.28 -2.53 24.48
N SER A 486 -13.10 -3.27 25.24
CA SER A 486 -14.01 -4.28 24.67
C SER A 486 -15.07 -3.66 23.74
N LEU A 487 -15.54 -2.44 24.02
CA LEU A 487 -16.47 -1.73 23.15
C LEU A 487 -15.83 -1.34 21.82
N ASN A 488 -14.57 -0.93 21.82
CA ASN A 488 -13.81 -0.64 20.60
C ASN A 488 -13.55 -1.91 19.76
N GLU A 489 -13.21 -3.02 20.41
CA GLU A 489 -13.05 -4.32 19.73
C GLU A 489 -14.38 -4.77 19.08
N LEU A 490 -15.50 -4.65 19.79
CA LEU A 490 -16.83 -4.95 19.23
C LEU A 490 -17.18 -4.03 18.05
N LYS A 491 -16.80 -2.75 18.11
CA LYS A 491 -17.00 -1.82 16.99
C LYS A 491 -16.27 -2.26 15.72
N GLN A 492 -15.01 -2.69 15.85
CA GLN A 492 -14.23 -3.18 14.71
C GLN A 492 -14.91 -4.38 14.05
N VAL A 493 -15.41 -5.33 14.85
CA VAL A 493 -16.15 -6.50 14.32
C VAL A 493 -17.44 -6.07 13.60
N ILE A 494 -18.16 -5.07 14.12
CA ILE A 494 -19.35 -4.51 13.46
C ILE A 494 -18.98 -3.86 12.13
N ASP A 495 -17.91 -3.07 12.08
CA ASP A 495 -17.48 -2.37 10.87
C ASP A 495 -17.05 -3.38 9.78
N GLU A 496 -16.30 -4.43 10.13
CA GLU A 496 -15.92 -5.52 9.23
C GLU A 496 -17.15 -6.25 8.66
N LYS A 497 -18.10 -6.62 9.53
CA LYS A 497 -19.34 -7.29 9.13
C LYS A 497 -20.23 -6.38 8.27
N TYR A 498 -20.30 -5.10 8.58
CA TYR A 498 -21.03 -4.10 7.80
C TYR A 498 -20.47 -3.99 6.37
N ASN A 499 -19.15 -3.92 6.22
CA ASN A 499 -18.49 -3.90 4.91
C ASN A 499 -18.81 -5.17 4.12
N LYS A 500 -18.68 -6.34 4.73
CA LYS A 500 -19.02 -7.62 4.10
C LYS A 500 -20.48 -7.68 3.61
N VAL A 501 -21.43 -7.26 4.44
CA VAL A 501 -22.86 -7.21 4.07
C VAL A 501 -23.09 -6.24 2.91
N THR A 502 -22.42 -5.08 2.92
CA THR A 502 -22.54 -4.07 1.87
C THR A 502 -22.00 -4.58 0.53
N GLU A 503 -20.81 -5.18 0.51
CA GLU A 503 -20.23 -5.76 -0.70
C GLU A 503 -21.10 -6.86 -1.30
N ILE A 504 -21.69 -7.73 -0.46
CA ILE A 504 -22.61 -8.78 -0.94
C ILE A 504 -23.86 -8.14 -1.54
N LYS A 505 -24.45 -7.12 -0.89
CA LYS A 505 -25.61 -6.40 -1.44
C LYS A 505 -25.33 -5.79 -2.81
N GLU A 506 -24.18 -5.14 -2.97
CA GLU A 506 -23.77 -4.56 -4.25
C GLU A 506 -23.65 -5.62 -5.35
N ARG A 507 -23.07 -6.78 -5.04
CA ARG A 507 -22.99 -7.91 -5.98
C ARG A 507 -24.37 -8.48 -6.31
N VAL A 508 -25.25 -8.65 -5.33
CA VAL A 508 -26.61 -9.15 -5.52
C VAL A 508 -27.42 -8.25 -6.46
N VAL A 509 -27.23 -6.93 -6.41
CA VAL A 509 -27.88 -5.98 -7.33
C VAL A 509 -27.49 -6.20 -8.79
N THR A 510 -26.31 -6.79 -9.07
CA THR A 510 -25.88 -7.08 -10.44
C THR A 510 -26.52 -8.33 -11.05
N LEU A 511 -27.25 -9.15 -10.28
CA LEU A 511 -27.87 -10.39 -10.77
C LEU A 511 -28.79 -10.16 -11.96
N ASP A 512 -29.70 -9.17 -11.87
CA ASP A 512 -30.66 -8.91 -12.94
C ASP A 512 -29.97 -8.58 -14.26
N ARG A 513 -28.88 -7.80 -14.20
CA ARG A 513 -28.04 -7.48 -15.36
C ARG A 513 -27.35 -8.72 -15.93
N LEU A 514 -26.84 -9.62 -15.08
CA LEU A 514 -26.18 -10.85 -15.51
C LEU A 514 -27.18 -11.83 -16.18
N TYR A 515 -28.42 -11.90 -15.66
CA TYR A 515 -29.48 -12.68 -16.30
C TYR A 515 -29.89 -12.10 -17.66
N GLU A 516 -29.99 -10.77 -17.77
CA GLU A 516 -30.23 -10.09 -19.05
C GLU A 516 -29.10 -10.34 -20.05
N GLU A 517 -27.85 -10.31 -19.61
CA GLU A 517 -26.66 -10.56 -20.44
C GLU A 517 -26.63 -11.99 -20.99
N ILE A 518 -26.94 -13.00 -20.16
CA ILE A 518 -27.14 -14.38 -20.63
C ILE A 518 -28.32 -14.46 -21.60
N GLY A 519 -29.45 -13.82 -21.30
CA GLY A 519 -30.63 -13.84 -22.16
C GLY A 519 -30.37 -13.22 -23.53
N ASN A 520 -29.54 -12.18 -23.61
CA ASN A 520 -29.13 -11.59 -24.87
C ASN A 520 -28.21 -12.54 -25.66
N LEU A 521 -27.22 -13.15 -25.00
CA LEU A 521 -26.31 -14.12 -25.61
C LEU A 521 -27.03 -15.38 -26.10
N GLU A 522 -28.07 -15.85 -25.39
CA GLU A 522 -28.89 -17.01 -25.80
C GLU A 522 -29.89 -16.68 -26.92
N ASN A 523 -30.28 -15.40 -27.11
CA ASN A 523 -31.19 -14.98 -28.17
C ASN A 523 -30.48 -14.68 -29.51
N GLU A 524 -29.16 -14.46 -29.50
CA GLU A 524 -28.34 -14.38 -30.71
C GLU A 524 -28.30 -15.70 -31.51
N ASP A 525 -28.71 -16.83 -30.91
CA ASP A 525 -28.86 -18.14 -31.59
C ASP A 525 -30.09 -18.23 -32.53
N ASN A 526 -31.03 -17.26 -32.48
CA ASN A 526 -32.33 -17.35 -33.17
C ASN A 526 -32.57 -16.31 -34.29
N ASN A 527 -31.59 -15.46 -34.60
CA ASN A 527 -31.62 -14.49 -35.71
C ASN A 527 -30.42 -14.71 -36.63
#